data_AF-A0A1S0YSD2-F1
#
_entry.id   AF-A0A1S0YSD2-F1
#
_cell.length_a   1.000
_cell.length_b   1.000
_cell.length_c   1.000
_cell.angle_alpha   90.00
_cell.angle_beta   90.00
_cell.angle_gamma   90.00
#
_symmetry.space_group_name_H-M   'P 1'
#
loop_
_entity.id
_entity.type
_entity.pdbx_description
1 polymer ?
#
loop_
_entity_poly.entity_id
_entity_poly.type
_entity_poly.pdbx_seq_one_letter_code
_entity_poly.pdbx_strand_id
1 'polypeptide(L)'
;MHYVSWDRTDRDNLKLLAEAGPEVLGVFTHERANVGGKQWDLVASPESGAVATRDGVEIVRAHDSLKRSRQITVEVEGRRYEFVGETSQNWIVDDANGTKVGQFTSDHNGVRKAILEFEGETTLPLIDVASLAWISREILEARKLVSSNVLIATLLLFSLVAVMVFVL
;
A
#
# COMPACT_ATOMS: atom_id res chain seq x y z
N MET A 1 -10.91 6.22 -15.96
CA MET A 1 -10.00 5.37 -15.20
C MET A 1 -10.71 4.78 -14.00
N HIS A 2 -10.95 3.48 -14.04
CA HIS A 2 -11.66 2.74 -12.98
C HIS A 2 -10.74 2.14 -11.91
N TYR A 3 -9.48 1.89 -12.23
CA TYR A 3 -8.51 1.35 -11.29
C TYR A 3 -7.10 1.74 -11.70
N VAL A 4 -6.15 1.57 -10.78
CA VAL A 4 -4.72 1.63 -11.07
C VAL A 4 -4.04 0.34 -10.70
N SER A 5 -3.01 -0.01 -11.45
CA SER A 5 -2.22 -1.22 -11.24
C SER A 5 -0.72 -0.92 -11.28
N TRP A 6 0.08 -1.89 -10.85
CA TRP A 6 1.54 -1.77 -10.84
C TRP A 6 2.16 -2.69 -11.89
N ASP A 7 2.90 -2.12 -12.84
CA ASP A 7 3.83 -2.87 -13.67
C ASP A 7 5.14 -3.07 -12.90
N ARG A 8 5.52 -4.34 -12.79
CA ARG A 8 6.65 -4.84 -12.00
C ARG A 8 7.70 -5.52 -12.89
N THR A 9 7.64 -5.32 -14.20
CA THR A 9 8.63 -5.85 -15.15
C THR A 9 10.04 -5.38 -14.78
N ASP A 10 10.15 -4.13 -14.33
CA ASP A 10 11.29 -3.60 -13.60
C ASP A 10 10.92 -3.50 -12.11
N ARG A 11 11.66 -4.22 -11.25
CA ARG A 11 11.37 -4.29 -9.81
C ARG A 11 11.92 -3.10 -9.02
N ASP A 12 12.91 -2.43 -9.57
CA ASP A 12 13.54 -1.26 -8.93
C ASP A 12 12.83 0.02 -9.35
N ASN A 13 12.13 0.01 -10.50
CA ASN A 13 11.36 1.12 -11.05
C ASN A 13 9.92 0.68 -11.35
N LEU A 14 9.12 0.53 -10.30
CA LEU A 14 7.72 0.12 -10.40
C LEU A 14 6.91 1.21 -11.10
N LYS A 15 6.16 0.87 -12.14
CA LYS A 15 5.33 1.84 -12.84
C LYS A 15 3.90 1.74 -12.33
N LEU A 16 3.34 2.87 -11.92
CA LEU A 16 1.92 2.99 -11.65
C LEU A 16 1.21 3.22 -12.99
N LEU A 17 0.31 2.31 -13.35
CA LEU A 17 -0.44 2.35 -14.60
C LEU A 17 -1.89 2.77 -14.36
N ALA A 18 -2.44 3.53 -15.30
CA ALA A 18 -3.88 3.65 -15.42
C ALA A 18 -4.43 2.32 -15.95
N GLU A 19 -5.33 1.71 -15.19
CA GLU A 19 -5.92 0.41 -15.50
C GLU A 19 -4.86 -0.65 -15.81
N ALA A 20 -4.86 -1.23 -17.03
CA ALA A 20 -3.88 -2.21 -17.50
C ALA A 20 -2.72 -1.58 -18.30
N GLY A 21 -2.61 -0.25 -18.32
CA GLY A 21 -1.73 0.50 -19.21
C GLY A 21 -2.37 0.76 -20.59
N PRO A 22 -1.64 1.42 -21.51
CA PRO A 22 -0.21 1.75 -21.45
C PRO A 22 0.11 3.07 -20.73
N GLU A 23 -0.91 3.81 -20.28
CA GLU A 23 -0.69 5.10 -19.61
C GLU A 23 0.01 4.90 -18.25
N VAL A 24 1.13 5.59 -18.07
CA VAL A 24 1.95 5.57 -16.85
C VAL A 24 1.70 6.85 -16.07
N LEU A 25 1.19 6.68 -14.85
CA LEU A 25 0.86 7.77 -13.92
C LEU A 25 2.08 8.22 -13.08
N GLY A 26 3.00 7.29 -12.84
CA GLY A 26 4.24 7.57 -12.13
C GLY A 26 5.18 6.38 -12.05
N VAL A 27 6.42 6.63 -11.66
CA VAL A 27 7.46 5.62 -11.46
C VAL A 27 7.95 5.68 -10.02
N PHE A 28 7.93 4.55 -9.33
CA PHE A 28 8.22 4.43 -7.90
C PHE A 28 9.41 3.50 -7.68
N THR A 29 10.33 3.96 -6.86
CA THR A 29 11.42 3.19 -6.26
C THR A 29 11.14 3.02 -4.77
N HIS A 30 12.07 2.44 -4.01
CA HIS A 30 11.88 2.30 -2.56
C HIS A 30 11.85 3.64 -1.81
N GLU A 31 12.68 4.60 -2.23
CA GLU A 31 12.91 5.86 -1.50
C GLU A 31 12.41 7.09 -2.28
N ARG A 32 12.03 6.92 -3.55
CA ARG A 32 11.66 8.03 -4.43
C ARG A 32 10.55 7.66 -5.38
N ALA A 33 9.74 8.63 -5.76
CA ALA A 33 8.80 8.52 -6.88
C ALA A 33 8.95 9.69 -7.86
N ASN A 34 8.56 9.48 -9.10
CA ASN A 34 8.34 10.53 -10.08
C ASN A 34 6.89 10.44 -10.56
N VAL A 35 6.07 11.42 -10.18
CA VAL A 35 4.64 11.48 -10.50
C VAL A 35 4.35 12.80 -11.20
N GLY A 36 3.82 12.73 -12.41
CA GLY A 36 3.55 13.93 -13.23
C GLY A 36 4.78 14.82 -13.45
N GLY A 37 5.98 14.22 -13.54
CA GLY A 37 7.24 14.93 -13.72
C GLY A 37 7.83 15.55 -12.45
N LYS A 38 7.20 15.36 -11.29
CA LYS A 38 7.67 15.86 -9.99
C LYS A 38 8.27 14.72 -9.17
N GLN A 39 9.48 14.92 -8.66
CA GLN A 39 10.14 13.95 -7.78
C GLN A 39 9.60 14.08 -6.35
N TRP A 40 9.29 12.95 -5.74
CA TRP A 40 8.94 12.83 -4.34
C TRP A 40 9.99 11.97 -3.64
N ASP A 41 10.33 12.32 -2.42
CA ASP A 41 11.08 11.48 -1.49
C ASP A 41 10.09 10.73 -0.59
N LEU A 42 10.28 9.42 -0.48
CA LEU A 42 9.36 8.49 0.18
C LEU A 42 10.03 7.90 1.42
N VAL A 43 9.32 7.94 2.54
CA VAL A 43 9.73 7.27 3.77
C VAL A 43 8.54 6.47 4.28
N ALA A 44 8.68 5.14 4.35
CA ALA A 44 7.65 4.25 4.87
C ALA A 44 8.18 3.44 6.05
N SER A 45 7.38 3.33 7.10
CA SER A 45 7.67 2.57 8.31
C SER A 45 6.43 1.75 8.69
N PRO A 46 6.56 0.41 8.81
CA PRO A 46 5.44 -0.44 9.21
C PRO A 46 4.80 -0.05 10.55
N GLU A 47 5.57 0.58 11.45
CA GLU A 47 5.12 0.96 12.79
C GLU A 47 4.53 2.38 12.84
N SER A 48 5.11 3.32 12.10
CA SER A 48 4.81 4.76 12.26
C SER A 48 4.14 5.41 11.05
N GLY A 49 3.74 4.64 10.05
CA GLY A 49 3.07 5.15 8.86
C GLY A 49 4.04 5.47 7.73
N ALA A 50 3.65 6.37 6.84
CA ALA A 50 4.44 6.73 5.66
C ALA A 50 4.31 8.22 5.35
N VAL A 51 5.36 8.78 4.75
CA VAL A 51 5.45 10.21 4.42
C VAL A 51 6.04 10.34 3.02
N ALA A 52 5.41 11.18 2.20
CA ALA A 52 6.00 11.64 0.94
C ALA A 52 6.28 13.15 1.02
N THR A 53 7.44 13.55 0.54
CA THR A 53 7.91 14.94 0.53
C THR A 53 8.25 15.36 -0.89
N ARG A 54 7.90 16.58 -1.27
CA ARG A 54 8.25 17.19 -2.55
C ARG A 54 8.87 18.55 -2.30
N ASP A 55 10.10 18.76 -2.79
CA ASP A 55 10.85 20.00 -2.58
C ASP A 55 10.97 20.40 -1.09
N GLY A 56 11.13 19.40 -0.21
CA GLY A 56 11.20 19.60 1.25
C GLY A 56 9.85 19.85 1.94
N VAL A 57 8.74 19.88 1.21
CA VAL A 57 7.38 20.04 1.75
C VAL A 57 6.67 18.70 1.78
N GLU A 58 6.08 18.38 2.93
CA GLU A 58 5.25 17.20 3.08
C GLU A 58 3.98 17.32 2.22
N ILE A 59 3.77 16.34 1.35
CA ILE A 59 2.61 16.27 0.46
C ILE A 59 1.69 15.10 0.80
N VAL A 60 2.21 14.07 1.47
CA VAL A 60 1.44 12.89 1.89
C VAL A 60 1.88 12.47 3.27
N ARG A 61 0.92 12.13 4.13
CA ARG A 61 1.17 11.49 5.42
C ARG A 61 0.12 10.46 5.75
N ALA A 62 0.55 9.24 6.03
CA ALA A 62 -0.22 8.23 6.75
C ALA A 62 0.19 8.26 8.22
N HIS A 63 -0.76 8.46 9.12
CA HIS A 63 -0.49 8.73 10.54
C HIS A 63 -0.34 7.47 11.40
N ASP A 64 -0.88 6.34 10.93
CA ASP A 64 -1.06 5.14 11.74
C ASP A 64 -0.15 3.97 11.32
N SER A 65 -0.03 2.97 12.20
CA SER A 65 0.73 1.76 11.91
C SER A 65 0.14 0.99 10.73
N LEU A 66 0.90 0.92 9.64
CA LEU A 66 0.51 0.22 8.42
C LEU A 66 0.25 -1.28 8.66
N LYS A 67 0.98 -1.89 9.60
CA LYS A 67 0.89 -3.34 9.86
C LYS A 67 -0.13 -3.73 10.95
N ARG A 68 -0.53 -2.82 11.83
CA ARG A 68 -1.41 -3.13 12.99
C ARG A 68 -2.76 -2.42 12.96
N SER A 69 -2.80 -1.15 12.58
CA SER A 69 -4.01 -0.33 12.72
C SER A 69 -5.12 -0.79 11.79
N ARG A 70 -6.38 -0.83 12.24
CA ARG A 70 -7.50 -1.22 11.36
C ARG A 70 -8.07 -0.03 10.57
N GLN A 71 -7.77 1.17 11.02
CA GLN A 71 -8.05 2.43 10.35
C GLN A 71 -6.75 3.21 10.25
N ILE A 72 -6.48 3.79 9.09
CA ILE A 72 -5.27 4.58 8.84
C ILE A 72 -5.72 5.90 8.22
N THR A 73 -5.52 6.99 8.95
CA THR A 73 -5.76 8.33 8.43
C THR A 73 -4.63 8.72 7.50
N VAL A 74 -4.97 9.19 6.30
CA VAL A 74 -4.04 9.65 5.28
C VAL A 74 -4.40 11.07 4.86
N GLU A 75 -3.42 11.97 4.87
CA GLU A 75 -3.56 13.33 4.36
C GLU A 75 -2.73 13.49 3.08
N VAL A 76 -3.34 14.05 2.03
CA VAL A 76 -2.71 14.33 0.74
C VAL A 76 -2.92 15.81 0.39
N GLU A 77 -1.87 16.62 0.45
CA GLU A 77 -1.92 18.08 0.25
C GLU A 77 -3.10 18.75 1.01
N GLY A 78 -3.37 18.30 2.24
CA GLY A 78 -4.47 18.77 3.10
C GLY A 78 -5.84 18.12 2.86
N ARG A 79 -5.98 17.24 1.86
CA ARG A 79 -7.17 16.40 1.65
C ARG A 79 -7.07 15.15 2.50
N ARG A 80 -8.06 14.89 3.35
CA ARG A 80 -8.09 13.73 4.24
C ARG A 80 -8.78 12.54 3.58
N TYR A 81 -8.20 11.37 3.77
CA TYR A 81 -8.73 10.06 3.43
C TYR A 81 -8.62 9.12 4.63
N GLU A 82 -9.52 8.14 4.69
CA GLU A 82 -9.51 7.11 5.72
C GLU A 82 -9.42 5.74 5.07
N PHE A 83 -8.36 5.00 5.38
CA PHE A 83 -8.19 3.62 4.93
C PHE A 83 -8.78 2.71 5.99
N VAL A 84 -9.83 1.97 5.65
CA VAL A 84 -10.57 1.12 6.60
C VAL A 84 -10.43 -0.34 6.21
N GLY A 85 -9.82 -1.13 7.09
CA GLY A 85 -9.65 -2.57 6.92
C GLY A 85 -10.93 -3.33 7.28
N GLU A 86 -11.66 -3.77 6.26
CA GLU A 86 -12.80 -4.68 6.42
C GLU A 86 -12.29 -6.05 6.92
N THR A 87 -11.18 -6.52 6.35
CA THR A 87 -10.41 -7.69 6.81
C THR A 87 -8.92 -7.35 6.85
N SER A 88 -8.05 -8.31 7.18
CA SER A 88 -6.60 -8.10 7.05
C SER A 88 -6.16 -7.90 5.60
N GLN A 89 -6.97 -8.35 4.63
CA GLN A 89 -6.66 -8.37 3.20
C GLN A 89 -7.51 -7.39 2.37
N ASN A 90 -8.72 -7.05 2.82
CA ASN A 90 -9.68 -6.19 2.13
C ASN A 90 -9.79 -4.83 2.81
N TRP A 91 -9.65 -3.78 2.02
CA TRP A 91 -9.62 -2.40 2.49
C TRP A 91 -10.45 -1.52 1.59
N ILE A 92 -11.12 -0.55 2.21
CA ILE A 92 -11.78 0.56 1.52
C ILE A 92 -11.03 1.86 1.81
N VAL A 93 -11.21 2.83 0.94
CA VAL A 93 -10.72 4.20 1.12
C VAL A 93 -11.93 5.12 1.07
N ASP A 94 -12.15 5.85 2.17
CA ASP A 94 -13.19 6.86 2.28
C ASP A 94 -12.58 8.27 2.18
N ASP A 95 -13.32 9.21 1.62
CA ASP A 95 -12.98 10.63 1.65
C ASP A 95 -13.30 11.28 3.01
N ALA A 96 -13.02 12.57 3.13
CA ALA A 96 -13.33 13.35 4.34
C ALA A 96 -14.82 13.37 4.74
N ASN A 97 -15.73 13.07 3.82
CA ASN A 97 -17.17 13.00 4.07
C ASN A 97 -17.64 11.58 4.44
N GLY A 98 -16.73 10.60 4.50
CA GLY A 98 -17.08 9.20 4.68
C GLY A 98 -17.68 8.55 3.43
N THR A 99 -17.48 9.17 2.25
CA THR A 99 -17.88 8.59 0.97
C THR A 99 -16.77 7.71 0.46
N LYS A 100 -17.09 6.45 0.17
CA LYS A 100 -16.13 5.50 -0.42
C LYS A 100 -15.66 6.02 -1.78
N VAL A 101 -14.35 6.18 -1.93
CA VAL A 101 -13.71 6.60 -3.18
C VAL A 101 -12.95 5.45 -3.84
N GLY A 102 -12.61 4.42 -3.08
CA GLY A 102 -11.97 3.24 -3.65
C GLY A 102 -11.84 2.07 -2.70
N GLN A 103 -11.24 1.00 -3.20
CA GLN A 103 -10.95 -0.22 -2.46
C GLN A 103 -9.73 -0.94 -3.02
N PHE A 104 -9.08 -1.74 -2.18
CA PHE A 104 -8.00 -2.61 -2.61
C PHE A 104 -8.03 -3.91 -1.81
N THR A 105 -7.54 -4.97 -2.45
CA THR A 105 -7.42 -6.28 -1.81
C THR A 105 -6.08 -6.94 -2.11
N SER A 106 -5.62 -7.76 -1.17
CA SER A 106 -4.52 -8.71 -1.40
C SER A 106 -5.01 -10.15 -1.62
N ASP A 107 -6.32 -10.39 -1.56
CA ASP A 107 -6.91 -11.69 -1.76
C ASP A 107 -6.71 -12.16 -3.22
N HIS A 108 -6.41 -13.45 -3.41
CA HIS A 108 -6.10 -14.12 -4.69
C HIS A 108 -4.90 -13.58 -5.52
N ASN A 109 -4.39 -12.39 -5.20
CA ASN A 109 -3.38 -11.68 -6.00
C ASN A 109 -2.08 -11.38 -5.22
N GLY A 110 -2.14 -11.42 -3.88
CA GLY A 110 -1.06 -10.96 -2.99
C GLY A 110 -0.61 -9.52 -3.31
N VAL A 111 0.55 -9.11 -2.79
CA VAL A 111 1.18 -7.82 -3.15
C VAL A 111 1.69 -7.75 -4.59
N ARG A 112 1.58 -8.84 -5.36
CA ARG A 112 2.05 -8.89 -6.75
C ARG A 112 1.14 -8.10 -7.69
N LYS A 113 -0.15 -7.93 -7.34
CA LYS A 113 -1.10 -7.06 -8.03
C LYS A 113 -1.89 -6.25 -6.99
N ALA A 114 -1.22 -5.28 -6.36
CA ALA A 114 -1.92 -4.31 -5.51
C ALA A 114 -2.73 -3.37 -6.42
N ILE A 115 -3.99 -3.71 -6.68
CA ILE A 115 -4.88 -2.90 -7.51
C ILE A 115 -5.69 -2.01 -6.57
N LEU A 116 -5.71 -0.71 -6.86
CA LEU A 116 -6.64 0.23 -6.23
C LEU A 116 -7.76 0.49 -7.23
N GLU A 117 -8.95 0.02 -6.89
CA GLU A 117 -10.17 0.21 -7.65
C GLU A 117 -10.90 1.44 -7.12
N PHE A 118 -11.43 2.27 -8.02
CA PHE A 118 -12.20 3.45 -7.67
C PHE A 118 -13.70 3.19 -7.82
N GLU A 119 -14.51 3.92 -7.06
CA GLU A 119 -15.96 3.91 -7.22
C GLU A 119 -16.35 4.64 -8.52
N GLY A 120 -16.45 3.90 -9.62
CA GLY A 120 -16.76 4.44 -10.93
C GLY A 120 -15.57 5.10 -11.63
N GLU A 121 -15.81 6.16 -12.38
CA GLU A 121 -14.78 6.95 -13.06
C GLU A 121 -14.15 7.93 -12.07
N THR A 122 -12.86 7.76 -11.75
CA THR A 122 -12.22 8.64 -10.78
C THR A 122 -12.05 10.06 -11.31
N THR A 123 -12.47 11.04 -10.52
CA THR A 123 -12.24 12.47 -10.75
C THR A 123 -11.12 13.01 -9.84
N LEU A 124 -10.46 12.12 -9.09
CA LEU A 124 -9.39 12.50 -8.16
C LEU A 124 -8.17 13.04 -8.92
N PRO A 125 -7.51 14.08 -8.39
CA PRO A 125 -6.21 14.54 -8.87
C PRO A 125 -5.18 13.41 -8.96
N LEU A 126 -4.27 13.49 -9.93
CA LEU A 126 -3.17 12.51 -10.11
C LEU A 126 -2.35 12.30 -8.83
N ILE A 127 -2.08 13.39 -8.09
CA ILE A 127 -1.39 13.35 -6.79
C ILE A 127 -2.12 12.45 -5.80
N ASP A 128 -3.45 12.51 -5.74
CA ASP A 128 -4.26 11.72 -4.81
C ASP A 128 -4.26 10.27 -5.24
N VAL A 129 -4.55 10.00 -6.52
CA VAL A 129 -4.50 8.65 -7.10
C VAL A 129 -3.16 7.96 -6.81
N ALA A 130 -2.05 8.64 -7.10
CA ALA A 130 -0.71 8.10 -6.91
C ALA A 130 -0.36 7.90 -5.43
N SER A 131 -0.78 8.81 -4.56
CA SER A 131 -0.57 8.72 -3.12
C SER A 131 -1.36 7.55 -2.52
N LEU A 132 -2.65 7.44 -2.86
CA LEU A 132 -3.51 6.36 -2.37
C LEU A 132 -2.99 5.00 -2.84
N ALA A 133 -2.62 4.88 -4.12
CA ALA A 133 -2.06 3.64 -4.66
C ALA A 133 -0.76 3.23 -3.98
N TRP A 134 0.13 4.19 -3.70
CA TRP A 134 1.37 3.94 -2.97
C TRP A 134 1.10 3.48 -1.54
N ILE A 135 0.25 4.19 -0.78
CA ILE A 135 -0.10 3.81 0.60
C ILE A 135 -0.79 2.44 0.66
N SER A 136 -1.72 2.14 -0.26
CA SER A 136 -2.33 0.81 -0.37
C SER A 136 -1.26 -0.28 -0.50
N ARG A 137 -0.24 -0.07 -1.34
CA ARG A 137 0.87 -1.00 -1.52
C ARG A 137 1.66 -1.20 -0.23
N GLU A 138 2.03 -0.12 0.45
CA GLU A 138 2.79 -0.17 1.70
C GLU A 138 2.02 -0.85 2.84
N ILE A 139 0.70 -0.65 2.93
CA ILE A 139 -0.17 -1.39 3.88
C ILE A 139 -0.11 -2.89 3.62
N LEU A 140 -0.28 -3.30 2.36
CA LEU A 140 -0.27 -4.71 2.01
C LEU A 140 1.12 -5.36 2.20
N GLU A 141 2.20 -4.64 1.89
CA GLU A 141 3.58 -5.12 2.11
C GLU A 141 3.88 -5.26 3.61
N ALA A 142 3.56 -4.25 4.42
CA ALA A 142 3.77 -4.26 5.85
C ALA A 142 3.05 -5.43 6.55
N ARG A 143 1.81 -5.75 6.14
CA ARG A 143 1.01 -6.85 6.70
C ARG A 143 1.48 -8.22 6.25
N LYS A 144 1.97 -8.35 5.01
CA LYS A 144 2.50 -9.62 4.52
C LYS A 144 3.75 -10.06 5.29
N LEU A 145 4.60 -9.11 5.69
CA LEU A 145 5.78 -9.40 6.51
C LEU A 145 5.40 -10.00 7.88
N VAL A 146 4.34 -9.47 8.50
CA VAL A 146 3.83 -10.00 9.78
C VAL A 146 3.38 -11.45 9.63
N SER A 147 2.55 -11.74 8.61
CA SER A 147 2.06 -13.11 8.36
C SER A 147 3.21 -14.10 8.08
N SER A 148 4.24 -13.67 7.34
CA SER A 148 5.41 -14.50 7.04
C SER A 148 6.21 -14.85 8.30
N ASN A 149 6.41 -13.88 9.20
CA ASN A 149 7.14 -14.11 10.46
C ASN A 149 6.41 -15.10 11.38
N VAL A 150 5.07 -15.03 11.45
CA VAL A 150 4.25 -15.96 12.25
C VAL A 150 4.36 -17.39 11.70
N LEU A 151 4.36 -17.56 10.38
CA LEU A 151 4.53 -18.87 9.75
C LEU A 151 5.92 -19.46 10.05
N ILE A 152 6.98 -18.66 9.90
CA ILE A 152 8.35 -19.10 10.21
C ILE A 152 8.46 -19.55 11.68
N ALA A 153 7.92 -18.76 12.61
CA ALA A 153 7.94 -19.11 14.03
C ALA A 153 7.18 -20.43 14.32
N THR A 154 6.03 -20.63 13.69
CA THR A 154 5.24 -21.86 13.82
C THR A 154 6.00 -23.08 13.29
N LEU A 155 6.65 -22.95 12.13
CA LEU A 155 7.44 -24.03 11.54
C LEU A 155 8.67 -24.38 12.40
N LEU A 156 9.34 -23.39 13.00
CA LEU A 156 10.43 -23.62 13.94
C LEU A 156 9.95 -24.34 15.20
N LEU A 157 8.79 -23.97 15.74
CA LEU A 157 8.19 -24.66 16.89
C LEU A 157 7.91 -26.13 16.58
N PHE A 158 7.27 -26.42 15.43
CA PHE A 158 7.02 -27.80 15.02
C PHE A 158 8.30 -28.60 14.74
N SER A 159 9.33 -27.95 14.18
CA SER A 159 10.64 -28.59 14.00
C SER A 159 11.26 -28.98 15.34
N LEU A 160 11.16 -28.11 16.35
CA LEU A 160 11.66 -28.38 17.70
C LEU A 160 10.89 -29.52 18.38
N VAL A 161 9.56 -29.53 18.26
CA VAL A 161 8.72 -30.63 18.76
C VAL A 161 9.06 -31.96 18.07
N ALA A 162 9.26 -31.96 16.76
CA ALA A 162 9.62 -33.18 16.02
C ALA A 162 10.97 -33.74 16.47
N VAL A 163 11.98 -32.89 16.67
CA VAL A 163 13.28 -33.31 17.23
C VAL A 163 13.12 -33.84 18.65
N MET A 164 12.32 -33.18 19.49
CA MET A 164 12.07 -33.62 20.87
C MET A 164 11.43 -35.01 20.91
N VAL A 165 10.42 -35.27 20.06
CA VAL A 165 9.78 -36.59 19.93
C VAL A 165 10.75 -37.64 19.38
N PHE A 166 11.64 -37.28 18.45
CA PHE A 166 12.61 -38.22 17.90
C PHE A 166 13.69 -38.66 18.91
N VAL A 167 14.04 -37.77 19.85
CA VAL A 167 15.08 -38.01 20.85
C VAL A 167 14.53 -38.71 22.12
N LEU A 168 13.22 -38.67 22.34
CA LEU A 168 12.49 -39.34 23.43
C LEU A 168 12.18 -40.80 23.09
#